data_AF-A0CY02-F1
#
_entry.id   AF-A0CY02-F1
#
_cell.length_a   1.000
_cell.length_b   1.000
_cell.length_c   1.000
_cell.angle_alpha   90.00
_cell.angle_beta   90.00
_cell.angle_gamma   90.00
#
_symmetry.space_group_name_H-M   'P 1'
#
loop_
_entity.id
_entity.type
_entity.pdbx_description
1 polymer ?
#
loop_
_entity_poly.entity_id
_entity_poly.type
_entity_poly.pdbx_seq_one_letter_code
_entity_poly.pdbx_strand_id
1 'polypeptide(L)'
;MVVKSLAHKRIVHKRTKRFVRFESEDYPHKLRPSWRRPRGIDNRVRRRFRGNRPMPKAGYRGDKKTRYLDQTGFRKLLITNEKDLELLLTNNRTFAGELAHNLSARKRATLVRRAAELNVRLTNGKGKVRAEEKKE
;
A
#
# COMPACT_ATOMS: atom_id res chain seq x y z
N MET A 1 3.58 11.49 21.67
CA MET A 1 2.18 11.39 21.19
C MET A 1 2.17 10.86 19.76
N VAL A 2 1.26 9.94 19.40
CA VAL A 2 1.17 9.42 18.02
C VAL A 2 0.43 10.45 17.15
N VAL A 3 1.07 10.91 16.08
CA VAL A 3 0.53 11.89 15.14
C VAL A 3 -0.76 11.37 14.52
N LYS A 4 -1.84 12.15 14.63
CA LYS A 4 -3.17 11.83 14.08
C LYS A 4 -3.34 12.44 12.69
N SER A 5 -3.98 11.69 11.82
CA SER A 5 -4.31 12.12 10.45
C SER A 5 -5.35 13.25 10.47
N LEU A 6 -5.48 13.93 9.33
CA LEU A 6 -6.61 14.82 9.08
C LEU A 6 -7.92 14.02 8.96
N ALA A 7 -9.02 14.66 9.31
CA ALA A 7 -10.34 14.08 9.12
C ALA A 7 -10.58 13.77 7.64
N HIS A 8 -11.12 12.58 7.35
CA HIS A 8 -11.41 12.15 5.99
C HIS A 8 -12.76 11.44 5.94
N LYS A 9 -13.36 11.42 4.74
CA LYS A 9 -14.55 10.61 4.47
C LYS A 9 -14.25 9.14 4.73
N ARG A 10 -15.25 8.38 5.21
CA ARG A 10 -15.14 6.93 5.42
C ARG A 10 -14.61 6.25 4.15
N ILE A 11 -13.58 5.43 4.32
CA ILE A 11 -12.95 4.68 3.23
C ILE A 11 -13.90 3.53 2.84
N VAL A 12 -14.34 3.52 1.58
CA VAL A 12 -15.20 2.46 1.04
C VAL A 12 -14.53 1.83 -0.18
N HIS A 13 -14.26 0.53 -0.12
CA HIS A 13 -13.75 -0.24 -1.24
C HIS A 13 -14.90 -0.90 -1.98
N LYS A 14 -15.10 -0.56 -3.26
CA LYS A 14 -16.16 -1.15 -4.10
C LYS A 14 -15.97 -2.65 -4.36
N ARG A 15 -14.73 -3.12 -4.28
CA ARG A 15 -14.36 -4.52 -4.40
C ARG A 15 -13.11 -4.79 -3.59
N THR A 16 -13.17 -5.80 -2.73
CA THR A 16 -12.05 -6.22 -1.89
C THR A 16 -11.24 -7.34 -2.55
N LYS A 17 -11.92 -8.25 -3.28
CA LYS A 17 -11.27 -9.36 -3.99
C LYS A 17 -10.43 -8.85 -5.16
N ARG A 18 -9.21 -9.39 -5.31
CA ARG A 18 -8.34 -9.11 -6.46
C ARG A 18 -9.01 -9.55 -7.77
N PHE A 19 -8.62 -8.91 -8.87
CA PHE A 19 -8.96 -9.39 -10.21
C PHE A 19 -7.95 -10.45 -10.60
N VAL A 20 -8.41 -11.69 -10.63
CA VAL A 20 -7.57 -12.86 -10.92
C VAL A 20 -7.75 -13.23 -12.39
N ARG A 21 -6.67 -13.65 -13.05
CA ARG A 21 -6.72 -14.17 -14.42
C ARG A 21 -7.68 -15.37 -14.51
N PHE A 22 -8.32 -15.53 -15.66
CA PHE A 22 -9.13 -16.72 -15.95
C PHE A 22 -8.21 -17.96 -16.01
N GLU A 23 -8.66 -19.09 -15.45
CA GLU A 23 -7.95 -20.39 -15.38
C GLU A 23 -6.58 -20.39 -14.66
N SER A 24 -6.22 -19.31 -13.94
CA SER A 24 -4.97 -19.33 -13.17
C SER A 24 -5.01 -20.26 -11.95
N GLU A 25 -6.20 -20.64 -11.49
CA GLU A 25 -6.38 -21.63 -10.42
C GLU A 25 -6.19 -23.05 -10.94
N ASP A 26 -6.59 -23.32 -12.19
CA ASP A 26 -6.46 -24.63 -12.83
C ASP A 26 -5.01 -24.90 -13.28
N TYR A 27 -4.27 -23.84 -13.64
CA TYR A 27 -2.88 -23.93 -14.10
C TYR A 27 -1.89 -23.10 -13.26
N PRO A 28 -1.72 -23.40 -11.96
CA PRO A 28 -0.95 -22.55 -11.04
C PRO A 28 0.53 -22.38 -11.44
N HIS A 29 1.14 -23.39 -12.07
CA HIS A 29 2.56 -23.36 -12.48
C HIS A 29 2.78 -22.70 -13.85
N LYS A 30 1.75 -22.54 -14.68
CA LYS A 30 1.84 -21.99 -16.04
C LYS A 30 1.23 -20.60 -16.14
N LEU A 31 0.10 -20.38 -15.45
CA LEU A 31 -0.68 -19.15 -15.50
C LEU A 31 -0.62 -18.42 -14.16
N ARG A 32 0.10 -17.29 -14.16
CA ARG A 32 0.12 -16.39 -13.00
C ARG A 32 -1.27 -15.77 -12.75
N PRO A 33 -1.66 -15.52 -11.49
CA PRO A 33 -2.97 -14.96 -11.14
C PRO A 33 -3.13 -13.47 -11.51
N SER A 34 -2.06 -12.81 -11.96
CA SER A 34 -2.09 -11.41 -12.40
C SER A 34 -3.04 -11.22 -13.59
N TRP A 35 -3.96 -10.26 -13.46
CA TRP A 35 -5.00 -10.01 -14.46
C TRP A 35 -4.44 -9.81 -15.88
N ARG A 36 -5.06 -10.50 -16.84
CA ARG A 36 -4.85 -10.29 -18.29
C ARG A 36 -6.21 -10.25 -18.97
N ARG A 37 -6.40 -9.33 -19.91
CA ARG A 37 -7.66 -9.21 -20.66
C ARG A 37 -7.81 -10.41 -21.62
N PRO A 38 -8.84 -11.25 -21.47
CA PRO A 38 -9.04 -12.40 -22.36
C PRO A 38 -9.33 -11.94 -23.79
N ARG A 39 -8.74 -12.64 -24.77
CA ARG A 39 -8.85 -12.34 -26.21
C ARG A 39 -9.64 -13.39 -26.99
N GLY A 40 -9.61 -14.66 -26.56
CA GLY A 40 -10.23 -15.78 -27.27
C GLY A 40 -11.73 -15.62 -27.51
N ILE A 41 -12.19 -16.07 -28.68
CA ILE A 41 -13.56 -15.84 -29.14
C ILE A 41 -14.60 -16.49 -28.22
N ASP A 42 -14.33 -17.69 -27.70
CA ASP A 42 -15.24 -18.46 -26.84
C ASP A 42 -15.06 -18.20 -25.35
N ASN A 43 -14.14 -17.30 -24.98
CA ASN A 43 -13.86 -17.06 -23.58
C ASN A 43 -15.07 -16.47 -22.83
N ARG A 44 -15.53 -17.19 -21.80
CA ARG A 44 -16.73 -16.83 -21.04
C ARG A 44 -16.60 -15.50 -20.28
N VAL A 45 -15.40 -15.17 -19.78
CA VAL A 45 -15.13 -13.89 -19.11
C VAL A 45 -15.18 -12.72 -20.10
N ARG A 46 -14.65 -12.91 -21.32
CA ARG A 46 -14.71 -11.90 -22.40
C ARG A 46 -16.16 -11.58 -22.79
N ARG A 47 -16.98 -12.63 -22.96
CA ARG A 47 -18.41 -12.53 -23.30
C ARG A 47 -19.31 -12.07 -22.14
N ARG A 48 -18.77 -11.96 -20.92
CA ARG A 48 -19.48 -11.48 -19.70
C ARG A 48 -20.66 -12.35 -19.28
N PHE A 49 -20.57 -13.67 -19.43
CA PHE A 49 -21.60 -14.58 -18.90
C PHE A 49 -21.79 -14.41 -17.39
N ARG A 50 -23.05 -14.51 -16.94
CA ARG A 50 -23.42 -14.48 -15.52
C ARG A 50 -22.69 -15.58 -14.74
N GLY A 51 -22.33 -15.28 -13.49
CA GLY A 51 -21.63 -16.21 -12.60
C GLY A 51 -20.12 -16.30 -12.80
N ASN A 52 -19.58 -15.68 -13.87
CA ASN A 52 -18.13 -15.69 -14.12
C ASN A 52 -17.42 -14.47 -13.50
N ARG A 53 -16.08 -14.51 -13.51
CA ARG A 53 -15.19 -13.48 -12.98
C ARG A 53 -15.45 -12.13 -13.67
N PRO A 54 -15.63 -11.03 -12.93
CA PRO A 54 -15.76 -9.71 -13.53
C PRO A 54 -14.43 -9.20 -14.06
N MET A 55 -14.47 -8.42 -15.14
CA MET A 55 -13.30 -7.72 -15.67
C MET A 55 -13.05 -6.40 -14.93
N PRO A 56 -11.80 -5.95 -14.76
CA PRO A 56 -11.48 -4.60 -14.31
C PRO A 56 -12.09 -3.56 -15.25
N LYS A 57 -12.72 -2.54 -14.66
CA LYS A 57 -13.37 -1.42 -15.34
C LYS A 57 -13.19 -0.15 -14.50
N ALA A 58 -13.32 1.01 -15.14
CA ALA A 58 -13.28 2.30 -14.45
C ALA A 58 -14.31 2.44 -13.32
N GLY A 59 -15.46 1.76 -13.42
CA GLY A 59 -16.51 1.77 -12.39
C GLY A 59 -16.06 1.24 -11.02
N TYR A 60 -15.04 0.36 -10.96
CA TYR A 60 -14.48 -0.13 -9.70
C TYR A 60 -13.52 0.87 -9.02
N ARG A 61 -13.20 1.98 -9.67
CA ARG A 61 -12.34 3.02 -9.11
C ARG A 61 -12.98 3.62 -7.85
N GLY A 62 -12.20 3.70 -6.78
CA GLY A 62 -12.59 4.33 -5.52
C GLY A 62 -12.69 5.85 -5.61
N ASP A 63 -13.35 6.44 -4.60
CA ASP A 63 -13.51 7.89 -4.45
C ASP A 63 -12.15 8.60 -4.58
N LYS A 64 -12.11 9.72 -5.31
CA LYS A 64 -10.88 10.50 -5.55
C LYS A 64 -10.29 10.99 -4.23
N LYS A 65 -11.12 11.37 -3.25
CA LYS A 65 -10.68 11.90 -1.95
C LYS A 65 -10.00 10.82 -1.10
N THR A 66 -10.53 9.60 -1.08
CA THR A 66 -10.03 8.50 -0.23
C THR A 66 -9.03 7.57 -0.93
N ARG A 67 -8.75 7.80 -2.21
CA ARG A 67 -7.79 6.97 -2.97
C ARG A 67 -6.40 7.07 -2.36
N TYR A 68 -5.72 5.94 -2.23
CA TYR A 68 -4.37 5.83 -1.64
C TYR A 68 -4.27 6.17 -0.15
N LEU A 69 -5.40 6.33 0.56
CA LEU A 69 -5.40 6.38 2.02
C LEU A 69 -5.26 4.97 2.59
N ASP A 70 -4.47 4.87 3.65
CA ASP A 70 -4.42 3.71 4.53
C ASP A 70 -5.58 3.76 5.53
N GLN A 71 -5.81 2.67 6.25
CA GLN A 71 -6.84 2.58 7.31
C GLN A 71 -6.63 3.61 8.43
N THR A 72 -5.38 4.06 8.60
CA THR A 72 -5.00 5.11 9.56
C THR A 72 -5.30 6.52 9.08
N GLY A 73 -5.76 6.69 7.83
CA GLY A 73 -6.11 7.97 7.23
C GLY A 73 -4.94 8.73 6.60
N PHE A 74 -3.74 8.14 6.56
CA PHE A 74 -2.57 8.72 5.90
C PHE A 74 -2.37 8.17 4.49
N ARG A 75 -1.75 8.96 3.62
CA ARG A 75 -1.16 8.49 2.35
C ARG A 75 0.26 8.00 2.61
N LYS A 76 0.70 6.92 1.96
CA LYS A 76 2.07 6.40 2.14
C LYS A 76 3.05 7.10 1.20
N LEU A 77 4.16 7.61 1.73
CA LEU A 77 5.29 8.12 0.96
C LEU A 77 6.52 7.24 1.21
N LEU A 78 7.13 6.73 0.14
CA LEU A 78 8.35 5.94 0.24
C LEU A 78 9.55 6.86 0.54
N ILE A 79 10.32 6.55 1.57
CA ILE A 79 11.48 7.31 2.04
C ILE A 79 12.75 6.50 1.79
N THR A 80 13.71 7.12 1.09
CA THR A 80 15.02 6.54 0.76
C THR A 80 16.18 7.26 1.43
N ASN A 81 16.00 8.53 1.79
CA ASN A 81 17.03 9.37 2.39
C ASN A 81 16.42 10.37 3.39
N GLU A 82 17.27 11.15 4.07
CA GLU A 82 16.85 12.12 5.08
C GLU A 82 16.15 13.35 4.48
N LYS A 83 16.50 13.75 3.26
CA LYS A 83 15.83 14.86 2.55
C LYS A 83 14.38 14.53 2.21
N ASP A 84 14.08 13.26 1.91
CA ASP A 84 12.71 12.80 1.66
C ASP A 84 11.80 12.98 2.90
N LEU A 85 12.37 12.94 4.11
CA LEU A 85 11.63 13.21 5.36
C LEU A 85 11.29 14.70 5.51
N GLU A 86 12.11 15.60 4.99
CA GLU A 86 11.89 17.05 5.09
C GLU A 86 10.67 17.47 4.25
N LEU A 87 10.39 16.77 3.14
CA LEU A 87 9.15 16.94 2.37
C LEU A 87 7.88 16.67 3.21
N LEU A 88 8.01 15.89 4.29
CA LEU A 88 6.93 15.56 5.20
C LEU A 88 6.78 16.56 6.35
N LEU A 89 7.66 17.55 6.49
CA LEU A 89 7.56 18.56 7.55
C LEU A 89 6.23 19.33 7.48
N THR A 90 5.90 19.86 6.30
CA THR A 90 4.63 20.59 6.06
C THR A 90 3.42 19.64 5.99
N ASN A 91 3.65 18.39 5.60
CA ASN A 91 2.60 17.43 5.23
C ASN A 91 2.40 16.30 6.25
N ASN A 92 2.95 16.44 7.46
CA ASN A 92 3.05 15.39 8.49
C ASN A 92 1.71 14.74 8.90
N ARG A 93 0.58 15.45 8.78
CA ARG A 93 -0.77 14.93 9.09
C ARG A 93 -1.50 14.31 7.89
N THR A 94 -0.96 14.45 6.68
CA THR A 94 -1.56 13.92 5.44
C THR A 94 -0.84 12.69 4.94
N PHE A 95 0.49 12.65 5.06
CA PHE A 95 1.32 11.54 4.64
C PHE A 95 2.01 10.87 5.84
N ALA A 96 2.18 9.56 5.73
CA ALA A 96 3.03 8.76 6.59
C ALA A 96 4.22 8.26 5.78
N GLY A 97 5.38 8.26 6.40
CA GLY A 97 6.61 7.76 5.81
C GLY A 97 6.70 6.24 5.84
N GLU A 98 7.15 5.64 4.74
CA GLU A 98 7.49 4.22 4.65
C GLU A 98 8.95 4.08 4.26
N LEU A 99 9.78 3.55 5.14
CA LEU A 99 11.20 3.39 4.91
C LEU A 99 11.46 2.29 3.89
N ALA A 100 12.19 2.59 2.83
CA ALA A 100 12.51 1.66 1.75
C ALA A 100 13.25 0.39 2.24
N HIS A 101 13.05 -0.71 1.51
CA HIS A 101 13.55 -2.04 1.91
C HIS A 101 15.09 -2.15 1.85
N ASN A 102 15.71 -1.40 0.94
CA ASN A 102 17.16 -1.37 0.68
C ASN A 102 17.97 -0.66 1.77
N LEU A 103 17.31 0.05 2.70
CA LEU A 103 18.00 0.75 3.78
C LEU A 103 18.60 -0.22 4.80
N SER A 104 19.85 0.03 5.17
CA SER A 104 20.56 -0.67 6.24
C SER A 104 20.00 -0.31 7.62
N ALA A 105 20.26 -1.15 8.63
CA ALA A 105 19.78 -0.92 9.99
C ALA A 105 20.27 0.42 10.57
N ARG A 106 21.55 0.74 10.39
CA ARG A 106 22.16 2.01 10.85
C ARG A 106 21.45 3.23 10.25
N LYS A 107 21.20 3.23 8.93
CA LYS A 107 20.49 4.33 8.26
C LYS A 107 19.02 4.40 8.65
N ARG A 108 18.37 3.26 8.95
CA ARG A 108 17.01 3.27 9.48
C ARG A 108 16.95 3.90 10.87
N ALA A 109 17.94 3.66 11.74
CA ALA A 109 17.98 4.29 13.06
C ALA A 109 18.08 5.82 12.97
N THR A 110 18.92 6.36 12.07
CA THR A 110 19.03 7.82 11.86
C THR A 110 17.72 8.40 11.34
N LEU A 111 17.10 7.74 10.34
CA LEU A 111 15.82 8.17 9.78
C LEU A 111 14.67 8.10 10.79
N VAL A 112 14.65 7.09 11.66
CA VAL A 112 13.64 6.98 12.72
C VAL A 112 13.79 8.10 13.74
N ARG A 113 15.02 8.41 14.15
CA ARG A 113 15.31 9.55 15.04
C ARG A 113 14.87 10.87 14.40
N ARG A 114 15.27 11.10 13.15
CA ARG A 114 14.89 12.31 12.40
C ARG A 114 13.38 12.44 12.20
N ALA A 115 12.68 11.34 11.93
CA ALA A 115 11.22 11.34 11.80
C ALA A 115 10.52 11.68 13.13
N ALA A 116 11.08 11.28 14.27
CA ALA A 116 10.55 11.63 15.59
C ALA A 116 10.69 13.14 15.85
N GLU A 117 11.84 13.75 15.49
CA GLU A 117 12.06 15.20 15.59
C GLU A 117 11.03 15.99 14.75
N LEU A 118 10.78 15.53 13.52
CA LEU A 118 9.84 16.18 12.59
C LEU A 118 8.36 15.86 12.87
N ASN A 119 8.06 15.07 13.91
CA ASN A 119 6.72 14.57 14.20
C ASN A 119 6.05 13.92 12.98
N VAL A 120 6.79 13.05 12.28
CA VAL A 120 6.32 12.29 11.13
C VAL A 120 5.98 10.86 11.55
N ARG A 121 4.79 10.38 11.16
CA ARG A 121 4.40 8.98 11.39
C ARG A 121 5.09 8.06 10.41
N LEU A 122 5.81 7.04 10.91
CA LEU A 122 6.37 5.96 10.10
C LEU A 122 5.50 4.70 10.13
N THR A 123 5.24 4.08 8.98
CA THR A 123 4.45 2.84 8.87
C THR A 123 5.25 1.61 9.32
N ASN A 124 6.56 1.58 9.04
CA ASN A 124 7.46 0.46 9.29
C ASN A 124 8.67 0.86 10.16
N GLY A 125 8.49 1.81 11.09
CA GLY A 125 9.56 2.38 11.91
C GLY A 125 10.36 1.37 12.74
N LYS A 126 9.73 0.26 13.16
CA LYS A 126 10.39 -0.81 13.94
C LYS A 126 11.22 -1.80 13.11
N GLY A 127 11.23 -1.68 11.78
CA GLY A 127 11.91 -2.65 10.91
C GLY A 127 13.44 -2.55 11.01
N LYS A 128 14.12 -3.68 11.25
CA LYS A 128 15.59 -3.83 11.36
C LYS A 128 16.29 -3.07 12.51
N VAL A 129 15.55 -2.40 13.40
CA VAL A 129 16.09 -1.60 14.52
C VAL A 129 15.46 -2.01 15.86
N ARG A 130 15.37 -3.31 16.12
CA ARG A 130 14.94 -3.79 17.44
C ARG A 130 16.08 -3.57 18.43
N ALA A 131 15.74 -3.07 19.62
CA ALA A 131 16.67 -3.04 20.73
C ALA A 131 17.01 -4.48 21.12
N GLU A 132 18.26 -4.72 21.51
CA GLU A 132 18.68 -6.00 22.08
C GLU A 132 17.93 -6.21 23.41
N GLU A 133 17.24 -7.33 23.54
CA GLU A 133 16.60 -7.72 24.80
C GLU A 133 17.73 -8.03 25.79
N LYS A 134 17.85 -7.26 26.88
CA LYS A 134 18.76 -7.61 27.97
C LYS A 134 18.30 -8.96 28.54
N LYS A 135 19.08 -10.00 28.31
CA LYS A 135 18.95 -11.26 29.06
C LYS A 135 19.38 -10.97 30.49
N GLU A 136 18.43 -11.09 31.42
CA GLU A 136 18.71 -11.25 32.85
C GLU A 136 19.42 -12.57 33.13
#